data_AF-A0A523S3U3-F1
#
_entry.id   AF-A0A523S3U3-F1
#
_cell.length_a   1.000
_cell.length_b   1.000
_cell.length_c   1.000
_cell.angle_alpha   90.00
_cell.angle_beta   90.00
_cell.angle_gamma   90.00
#
_symmetry.space_group_name_H-M   'P 1'
#
loop_
_entity.id
_entity.type
_entity.pdbx_description
1 polymer ?
#
loop_
_entity_poly.entity_id
_entity_poly.type
_entity_poly.pdbx_seq_one_letter_code
_entity_poly.pdbx_strand_id
1 'polypeptide(L)'
;ALIEKWDVPLLEEGLFVAGPLALLLAELEMRDAPAIGLLSYAIRGRPDPRAAAAMLEKLNQVYGLKANVEQLLEESKEIERLEKMRRSIESDDRTSDMFV
;
A
#
# COMPACT_ATOMS: atom_id res chain seq x y z
N ALA A 1 12.66 -19.38 10.35
CA ALA A 1 13.24 -18.02 10.51
C ALA A 1 12.16 -16.96 10.25
N LEU A 2 12.25 -15.75 10.84
CA LEU A 2 11.20 -14.71 10.88
C LEU A 2 10.43 -14.48 9.56
N ILE A 3 11.11 -14.61 8.41
CA ILE A 3 10.55 -14.47 7.05
C ILE A 3 9.59 -15.61 6.66
N GLU A 4 9.88 -16.86 7.03
CA GLU A 4 9.06 -18.03 6.65
C GLU A 4 7.63 -17.94 7.19
N LYS A 5 7.45 -17.26 8.33
CA LYS A 5 6.14 -17.02 8.94
C LYS A 5 5.20 -16.22 8.03
N TRP A 6 5.77 -15.40 7.16
CA TRP A 6 5.00 -14.47 6.36
C TRP A 6 4.54 -15.06 5.04
N ASP A 7 5.25 -16.03 4.45
CA ASP A 7 4.87 -16.60 3.15
C ASP A 7 4.53 -15.49 2.12
N VAL A 8 5.51 -14.61 1.89
CA VAL A 8 5.42 -13.46 0.98
C VAL A 8 6.69 -13.40 0.12
N PRO A 9 6.62 -12.85 -1.11
CA PRO A 9 7.79 -12.66 -1.94
C PRO A 9 8.80 -11.72 -1.26
N LEU A 10 10.08 -12.02 -1.45
CA LEU A 10 11.16 -11.10 -1.08
C LEU A 10 11.22 -9.93 -2.06
N LEU A 11 11.79 -8.82 -1.60
CA LEU A 11 12.02 -7.66 -2.45
C LEU A 11 12.93 -8.05 -3.63
N GLU A 12 12.50 -7.72 -4.84
CA GLU A 12 13.24 -8.04 -6.07
C GLU A 12 14.59 -7.32 -6.12
N GLU A 13 15.58 -7.98 -6.74
CA GLU A 13 16.89 -7.38 -6.98
C GLU A 13 16.78 -6.09 -7.79
N GLY A 14 17.53 -5.05 -7.39
CA GLY A 14 17.51 -3.73 -8.02
C GLY A 14 16.45 -2.77 -7.47
N LEU A 15 15.55 -3.23 -6.60
CA LEU A 15 14.67 -2.35 -5.82
C LEU A 15 15.32 -1.97 -4.49
N PHE A 16 15.26 -0.68 -4.14
CA PHE A 16 15.84 -0.16 -2.91
C PHE A 16 14.76 0.45 -2.01
N VAL A 17 14.88 0.22 -0.70
CA VAL A 17 14.08 0.91 0.31
C VAL A 17 14.84 2.16 0.75
N ALA A 18 14.15 3.29 0.85
CA ALA A 18 14.72 4.55 1.28
C ALA A 18 13.87 5.22 2.37
N GLY A 19 14.42 6.25 3.01
CA GLY A 19 13.70 7.06 4.01
C GLY A 19 13.66 6.40 5.39
N PRO A 20 12.69 6.80 6.24
CA PRO A 20 12.65 6.39 7.65
C PRO A 20 12.62 4.87 7.86
N LEU A 21 11.94 4.13 6.98
CA LEU A 21 11.90 2.66 7.06
C LEU A 21 13.29 2.05 6.87
N ALA A 22 14.05 2.51 5.88
CA ALA A 22 15.41 2.01 5.63
C ALA A 22 16.35 2.34 6.80
N LEU A 23 16.28 3.57 7.31
CA LEU A 23 17.08 3.98 8.47
C LEU A 23 16.74 3.18 9.73
N LEU A 24 15.46 2.89 9.96
CA LEU A 24 15.03 2.07 11.09
C LEU A 24 15.53 0.63 10.96
N LEU A 25 15.42 0.02 9.77
CA LEU A 25 15.92 -1.33 9.53
C LEU A 25 17.44 -1.40 9.73
N ALA A 26 18.19 -0.42 9.21
CA ALA A 26 19.63 -0.35 9.39
C ALA A 26 20.03 -0.22 10.88
N GLU A 27 19.32 0.62 11.65
CA GLU A 27 19.58 0.74 13.09
C GLU A 27 19.25 -0.53 13.88
N LEU A 28 18.18 -1.24 13.51
CA LEU A 28 17.85 -2.52 14.14
C LEU A 28 18.91 -3.57 13.81
N GLU A 29 19.38 -3.61 12.57
CA GLU A 29 20.49 -4.48 12.15
C GLU A 29 21.78 -4.19 12.93
N MET A 30 22.17 -2.91 13.05
CA MET A 30 23.35 -2.49 13.83
C MET A 30 23.29 -2.87 15.31
N ARG A 31 22.08 -3.15 15.84
CA ARG A 31 21.84 -3.54 17.23
C ARG A 31 21.63 -5.03 17.42
N ASP A 32 21.90 -5.84 16.38
CA ASP A 32 21.60 -7.27 16.35
C ASP A 32 20.12 -7.59 16.68
N ALA A 33 19.22 -6.66 16.38
CA ALA A 33 17.79 -6.82 16.63
C ALA A 33 17.09 -7.40 15.39
N PRO A 34 16.36 -8.53 15.51
CA PRO A 34 15.70 -9.15 14.37
C PRO A 34 14.56 -8.27 13.86
N ALA A 35 14.64 -7.88 12.59
CA ALA A 35 13.67 -7.00 11.94
C ALA A 35 13.35 -7.48 10.52
N ILE A 36 12.15 -7.12 10.04
CA ILE A 36 11.74 -7.29 8.65
C ILE A 36 10.99 -6.04 8.19
N GLY A 37 11.20 -5.64 6.95
CA GLY A 37 10.41 -4.62 6.28
C GLY A 37 9.27 -5.26 5.49
N LEU A 38 8.04 -4.79 5.69
CA LEU A 38 6.87 -5.24 4.93
C LEU A 38 6.39 -4.10 4.05
N LEU A 39 6.26 -4.39 2.76
CA LEU A 39 5.92 -3.41 1.74
C LEU A 39 4.69 -3.91 1.00
N SER A 40 3.54 -3.27 1.22
CA SER A 40 2.35 -3.51 0.41
C SER A 40 2.42 -2.70 -0.88
N TYR A 41 2.04 -3.33 -1.99
CA TYR A 41 1.89 -2.62 -3.25
C TYR A 41 0.76 -1.60 -3.15
N ALA A 42 1.04 -0.36 -3.53
CA ALA A 42 0.10 0.75 -3.47
C ALA A 42 0.12 1.55 -4.79
N ILE A 43 -1.02 2.15 -5.12
CA ILE A 43 -1.15 3.03 -6.27
C ILE A 43 -0.41 4.35 -6.01
N ARG A 44 0.47 4.74 -6.95
CA ARG A 44 1.22 5.99 -6.84
C ARG A 44 0.33 7.22 -7.01
N GLY A 45 0.68 8.31 -6.34
CA GLY A 45 0.06 9.62 -6.52
C GLY A 45 -1.26 9.83 -5.79
N ARG A 46 -1.70 8.87 -4.96
CA ARG A 46 -2.88 9.01 -4.09
C ARG A 46 -2.78 8.11 -2.86
N PRO A 47 -3.51 8.40 -1.78
CA PRO A 47 -3.72 7.43 -0.70
C PRO A 47 -4.34 6.14 -1.23
N ASP A 48 -3.89 5.01 -0.68
CA ASP A 48 -4.37 3.67 -1.02
C ASP A 48 -4.77 2.88 0.25
N PRO A 49 -6.01 3.10 0.75
CA PRO A 49 -6.52 2.38 1.92
C PRO A 49 -6.58 0.86 1.72
N ARG A 50 -6.76 0.40 0.47
CA ARG A 50 -6.81 -1.03 0.14
C ARG A 50 -5.46 -1.70 0.32
N ALA A 51 -4.36 -1.03 -0.03
CA ALA A 51 -3.01 -1.51 0.25
C ALA A 51 -2.75 -1.66 1.76
N ALA A 52 -3.28 -0.74 2.57
CA ALA A 52 -3.21 -0.83 4.04
C ALA A 52 -4.08 -1.98 4.59
N ALA A 53 -5.29 -2.16 4.05
CA ALA A 53 -6.19 -3.26 4.42
C ALA A 53 -5.53 -4.63 4.16
N ALA A 54 -4.92 -4.82 2.99
CA ALA A 54 -4.22 -6.06 2.64
C ALA A 54 -3.07 -6.38 3.62
N MET A 55 -2.31 -5.36 4.06
CA MET A 55 -1.26 -5.53 5.06
C MET A 55 -1.84 -5.93 6.43
N LEU A 56 -2.93 -5.30 6.85
CA LEU A 56 -3.61 -5.61 8.11
C LEU A 56 -4.24 -7.00 8.11
N GLU A 57 -4.83 -7.44 6.99
CA GLU A 57 -5.34 -8.80 6.83
C GLU A 57 -4.21 -9.84 6.99
N LYS A 58 -3.05 -9.57 6.39
CA LYS A 58 -1.88 -10.45 6.54
C LYS A 58 -1.37 -10.45 7.98
N LEU A 59 -1.36 -9.31 8.67
CA LEU A 59 -1.07 -9.23 10.11
C LEU A 59 -2.06 -10.05 10.94
N ASN A 60 -3.36 -9.95 10.65
CA ASN A 60 -4.40 -10.75 11.28
C ASN A 60 -4.13 -12.26 11.09
N GLN A 61 -3.79 -12.69 9.87
CA GLN A 61 -3.46 -14.09 9.58
C GLN A 61 -2.22 -14.55 10.36
N VAL A 62 -1.13 -13.78 10.32
CA VAL A 62 0.18 -14.18 10.86
C VAL A 62 0.21 -14.17 12.39
N TYR A 63 -0.55 -13.27 13.03
CA TYR A 63 -0.53 -13.10 14.48
C TYR A 63 -1.86 -13.43 15.17
N GLY A 64 -2.89 -13.86 14.43
CA GLY A 64 -4.21 -14.14 14.99
C GLY A 64 -4.93 -12.89 15.52
N LEU A 65 -4.61 -11.72 14.96
CA LEU A 65 -5.24 -10.46 15.34
C LEU A 65 -6.66 -10.37 14.75
N LYS A 66 -7.47 -9.45 15.30
CA LYS A 66 -8.85 -9.19 14.87
C LYS A 66 -9.05 -7.72 14.48
N ALA A 67 -8.06 -7.13 13.80
CA ALA A 67 -8.19 -5.76 13.31
C ALA A 67 -9.28 -5.69 12.23
N ASN A 68 -10.25 -4.81 12.40
CA ASN A 68 -11.28 -4.57 11.39
C ASN A 68 -10.71 -3.71 10.24
N VAL A 69 -10.90 -4.15 9.00
CA VAL A 69 -10.44 -3.47 7.78
C VAL A 69 -11.58 -2.89 6.95
N GLU A 70 -12.83 -3.02 7.40
CA GLU A 70 -14.04 -2.60 6.67
C GLU A 70 -14.00 -1.12 6.27
N GLN A 71 -13.64 -0.24 7.22
CA GLN A 71 -13.53 1.20 6.94
C GLN A 71 -12.49 1.50 5.86
N LEU A 72 -11.34 0.82 5.86
CA LEU A 72 -10.31 0.99 4.82
C LEU A 72 -10.84 0.56 3.44
N LEU A 73 -11.60 -0.53 3.39
CA LEU A 73 -12.20 -1.00 2.14
C LEU A 73 -13.30 -0.05 1.64
N GLU A 74 -14.10 0.52 2.53
CA GLU A 74 -15.10 1.54 2.19
C GLU A 74 -14.45 2.83 1.68
N GLU A 75 -13.46 3.36 2.38
CA GLU A 75 -12.70 4.53 1.95
C GLU A 75 -12.02 4.32 0.59
N SER A 76 -11.47 3.13 0.34
CA SER A 76 -10.90 2.80 -0.98
C SER A 76 -11.95 2.87 -2.09
N LYS A 77 -13.18 2.38 -1.85
CA LYS A 77 -14.27 2.43 -2.84
C LYS A 77 -14.67 3.88 -3.13
N GLU A 78 -14.70 4.72 -2.10
CA GLU A 78 -15.04 6.13 -2.27
C GLU A 78 -13.96 6.88 -3.07
N ILE A 79 -12.68 6.67 -2.76
CA ILE A 79 -11.57 7.25 -3.55
C ILE A 79 -11.67 6.80 -5.01
N GLU A 80 -11.93 5.52 -5.28
CA GLU A 80 -12.11 5.02 -6.64
C GLU A 80 -13.32 5.64 -7.36
N ARG A 81 -14.42 5.89 -6.64
CA ARG A 81 -15.62 6.55 -7.16
C ARG A 81 -15.32 8.00 -7.56
N LEU A 82 -14.67 8.76 -6.67
CA LEU A 82 -14.27 10.15 -6.92
C LEU A 82 -13.33 10.25 -8.13
N GLU A 83 -12.36 9.35 -8.23
CA GLU A 83 -11.44 9.29 -9.39
C GLU A 83 -12.16 9.02 -10.71
N LYS A 84 -13.14 8.10 -10.72
CA LYS A 84 -13.94 7.82 -11.92
C LYS A 84 -14.76 9.04 -12.35
N MET A 85 -15.37 9.74 -11.39
CA MET A 85 -16.14 10.96 -11.68
C MET A 85 -15.24 12.09 -12.20
N ARG A 86 -14.05 12.28 -11.63
CA ARG A 86 -13.09 13.29 -12.15
C ARG A 86 -12.72 13.00 -13.60
N ARG A 87 -12.43 11.73 -13.93
CA ARG A 87 -12.06 11.33 -15.29
C ARG A 87 -13.19 11.51 -16.31
N SER A 88 -14.45 11.27 -15.94
CA SER A 88 -15.57 11.50 -16.86
C SER A 88 -15.78 12.98 -17.17
N ILE A 89 -15.64 13.85 -16.16
CA ILE A 89 -15.75 15.30 -16.36
C ILE A 89 -14.62 15.79 -17.28
N GLU A 90 -13.37 15.35 -17.04
CA GLU A 90 -12.22 15.68 -17.88
C GLU A 90 -12.36 15.21 -19.34
N SER A 91 -13.03 14.07 -19.59
CA SER A 91 -13.26 13.58 -20.96
C SER A 91 -14.36 14.34 -21.69
N ASP A 92 -15.38 14.80 -20.97
CA ASP A 92 -16.51 15.55 -21.54
C ASP A 92 -16.08 16.97 -21.91
N ASP A 93 -15.25 17.63 -21.09
CA ASP A 93 -14.69 18.95 -21.39
C ASP A 93 -13.76 18.92 -22.63
N ARG A 94 -12.89 17.90 -22.75
CA ARG A 94 -12.01 17.75 -23.93
C ARG A 94 -12.77 17.52 -25.23
N THR A 95 -13.91 16.87 -25.16
CA THR A 95 -14.77 16.67 -26.33
C THR A 95 -15.38 18.00 -26.76
N SER A 96 -15.77 18.84 -25.80
CA SER A 96 -16.37 20.16 -26.04
C SER A 96 -15.39 21.14 -26.71
N ASP A 97 -14.13 21.17 -26.28
CA ASP A 97 -13.09 22.04 -26.84
C ASP A 97 -12.63 21.63 -28.26
N MET A 98 -12.84 20.39 -28.67
CA MET A 98 -12.48 19.92 -30.03
C MET A 98 -13.44 20.39 -31.13
N PHE A 99 -14.61 20.91 -30.75
CA PHE A 99 -15.66 21.35 -31.69
C PHE A 99 -15.80 22.89 -31.76
N VAL A 100 -14.85 23.65 -31.20
CA VAL A 100 -14.78 25.12 -31.28
C VAL A 100 -13.60 25.56 -32.13
#